data_AF-A0A432JHM1-F1
#
_entry.id   AF-A0A432JHM1-F1
#
_cell.length_a   1.000
_cell.length_b   1.000
_cell.length_c   1.000
_cell.angle_alpha   90.00
_cell.angle_beta   90.00
_cell.angle_gamma   90.00
#
_symmetry.space_group_name_H-M   'P 1'
#
loop_
_entity.id
_entity.type
_entity.pdbx_description
1 polymer ?
#
loop_
_entity_poly.entity_id
_entity_poly.type
_entity_poly.pdbx_seq_one_letter_code
_entity_poly.pdbx_strand_id
1 'polypeptide(L)'
;MVLKKNLIFRILGAAIFFFEGRNGGVIKSVADGRREQRFWLATQYFSWRKFWNLIRIEFQVRFARRFVWGSPYEWEIDTTNICQLKCPLCHTGKGTIHRDQGVMDFGLFTSVVDQIKQSCIWLTLYSWGEPFL
;
A
#
# COMPACT_ATOMS: atom_id res chain seq x y z
N MET A 1 -11.13 -20.35 -4.97
CA MET A 1 -12.03 -20.24 -6.14
C MET A 1 -11.39 -19.29 -7.14
N VAL A 2 -10.57 -19.81 -8.06
CA VAL A 2 -9.75 -19.03 -9.00
C VAL A 2 -10.65 -18.58 -10.15
N LEU A 3 -11.21 -17.37 -10.04
CA LEU A 3 -11.95 -16.74 -11.12
C LEU A 3 -11.05 -16.61 -12.36
N LYS A 4 -11.55 -17.07 -13.52
CA LYS A 4 -10.87 -17.08 -14.81
C LYS A 4 -10.17 -15.74 -15.07
N LYS A 5 -8.85 -15.80 -15.27
CA LYS A 5 -7.98 -14.66 -15.57
C LYS A 5 -8.44 -13.98 -16.86
N ASN A 6 -9.19 -12.89 -16.75
CA ASN A 6 -9.50 -12.02 -17.88
C ASN A 6 -8.18 -11.50 -18.49
N LEU A 7 -8.01 -11.68 -19.80
CA LEU A 7 -6.78 -11.34 -20.55
C LEU A 7 -6.34 -9.88 -20.30
N ILE A 8 -7.31 -8.98 -20.18
CA ILE A 8 -7.11 -7.56 -19.86
C ILE A 8 -6.34 -7.37 -18.55
N PHE A 9 -6.69 -8.10 -17.49
CA PHE A 9 -6.01 -7.99 -16.20
C PHE A 9 -4.61 -8.60 -16.22
N ARG A 10 -4.35 -9.58 -17.09
CA ARG A 10 -2.99 -10.10 -17.31
C ARG A 10 -2.10 -9.08 -18.02
N ILE A 11 -2.64 -8.36 -19.01
CA ILE A 11 -1.90 -7.33 -19.74
C ILE A 11 -1.65 -6.11 -18.86
N LEU A 12 -2.68 -5.62 -18.16
CA LEU A 12 -2.55 -4.53 -17.16
C LEU A 12 -1.52 -4.89 -16.11
N GLY A 13 -1.59 -6.12 -15.61
CA GLY A 13 -0.63 -6.64 -14.68
C GLY A 13 0.81 -6.66 -15.21
N ALA A 14 1.03 -7.15 -16.44
CA ALA A 14 2.36 -7.13 -17.06
C ALA A 14 2.89 -5.69 -17.25
N ALA A 15 2.01 -4.74 -17.57
CA ALA A 15 2.37 -3.32 -17.66
C ALA A 15 2.76 -2.74 -16.30
N ILE A 16 1.96 -2.95 -15.25
CA ILE A 16 2.26 -2.52 -13.87
C ILE A 16 3.61 -3.10 -13.42
N PHE A 17 3.84 -4.39 -13.65
CA PHE A 17 5.10 -5.06 -13.33
C PHE A 17 6.31 -4.44 -14.06
N PHE A 18 6.14 -4.10 -15.34
CA PHE A 18 7.18 -3.47 -16.14
C PHE A 18 7.53 -2.05 -15.64
N PHE A 19 6.51 -1.28 -15.24
CA PHE A 19 6.72 0.09 -14.76
C PHE A 19 7.25 0.15 -13.31
N GLU A 20 6.85 -0.75 -12.41
CA GLU A 20 7.31 -0.79 -11.01
C GLU A 20 8.79 -1.22 -10.84
N GLY A 21 9.40 -1.78 -11.89
CA GLY A 21 10.64 -2.54 -11.81
C GLY A 21 11.90 -1.80 -11.31
N ARG A 22 11.88 -0.46 -11.15
CA ARG A 22 13.08 0.34 -10.81
C ARG A 22 13.06 1.04 -9.45
N ASN A 23 11.91 1.25 -8.80
CA ASN A 23 11.83 2.04 -7.54
C ASN A 23 11.18 1.29 -6.36
N GLY A 24 11.27 -0.06 -6.34
CA GLY A 24 10.80 -0.84 -5.19
C GLY A 24 9.28 -0.96 -5.05
N GLY A 25 8.52 -0.73 -6.13
CA GLY A 25 7.05 -0.69 -6.14
C GLY A 25 6.33 -1.95 -5.63
N VAL A 26 5.00 -1.88 -5.62
CA VAL A 26 4.03 -2.80 -4.99
C VAL A 26 4.41 -4.27 -5.08
N ILE A 27 4.92 -4.73 -6.23
CA ILE A 27 5.24 -6.13 -6.48
C ILE A 27 6.62 -6.52 -5.95
N LYS A 28 7.64 -5.65 -6.01
CA LYS A 28 9.02 -6.01 -5.66
C LYS A 28 9.34 -5.89 -4.17
N SER A 29 8.60 -5.08 -3.41
CA SER A 29 8.79 -4.86 -1.97
C SER A 29 8.45 -6.05 -1.07
N VAL A 30 8.06 -7.20 -1.63
CA VAL A 30 7.63 -8.38 -0.86
C VAL A 30 8.34 -9.65 -1.30
N ALA A 31 8.56 -10.57 -0.35
CA ALA A 31 9.05 -11.93 -0.58
C ALA A 31 8.24 -12.66 -1.67
N ASP A 32 8.92 -13.46 -2.48
CA ASP A 32 8.42 -13.99 -3.77
C ASP A 32 7.04 -14.66 -3.72
N GLY A 33 6.69 -15.37 -2.64
CA GLY A 33 5.39 -16.04 -2.50
C GLY A 33 4.19 -15.12 -2.26
N ARG A 34 4.41 -13.89 -1.77
CA ARG A 34 3.33 -12.91 -1.52
C ARG A 34 3.14 -11.92 -2.68
N ARG A 35 4.07 -11.88 -3.64
CA ARG A 35 4.03 -10.99 -4.81
C ARG A 35 2.78 -11.22 -5.66
N GLU A 36 2.47 -12.48 -5.95
CA GLU A 36 1.30 -12.86 -6.75
C GLU A 36 -0.02 -12.47 -6.07
N GLN A 37 -0.10 -12.62 -4.75
CA GLN A 37 -1.29 -12.24 -3.98
C GLN A 37 -1.50 -10.73 -3.99
N ARG A 38 -0.42 -9.95 -3.78
CA ARG A 38 -0.50 -8.49 -3.86
C ARG A 38 -1.01 -8.03 -5.22
N PHE A 39 -0.41 -8.57 -6.27
CA PHE A 39 -0.75 -8.24 -7.64
C PHE A 39 -2.19 -8.62 -7.98
N TRP A 40 -2.64 -9.79 -7.54
CA TRP A 40 -4.02 -10.23 -7.74
C TRP A 40 -5.02 -9.31 -7.02
N LEU A 41 -4.76 -8.94 -5.77
CA LEU A 41 -5.60 -7.99 -5.03
C LEU A 41 -5.60 -6.61 -5.68
N ALA A 42 -4.43 -6.13 -6.11
CA ALA A 42 -4.29 -4.86 -6.81
C ALA A 42 -5.11 -4.84 -8.10
N THR A 43 -5.09 -5.94 -8.88
CA THR A 43 -5.85 -6.06 -10.13
C THR A 43 -7.36 -6.19 -9.90
N GLN A 44 -7.81 -6.89 -8.84
CA GLN A 44 -9.24 -7.05 -8.55
C GLN A 44 -9.96 -5.72 -8.28
N TYR A 45 -9.32 -4.79 -7.56
CA TYR A 45 -9.89 -3.49 -7.18
C TYR A 45 -9.27 -2.32 -7.94
N PHE A 46 -8.75 -2.61 -9.13
CA PHE A 46 -8.09 -1.62 -10.00
C PHE A 46 -9.13 -0.81 -10.78
N SER A 47 -8.91 0.50 -10.88
CA SER A 47 -9.76 1.39 -11.67
C SER A 47 -8.91 2.19 -12.67
N TRP A 48 -9.54 2.73 -13.72
CA TRP A 48 -8.83 3.59 -14.67
C TRP A 48 -8.23 4.83 -14.01
N ARG A 49 -8.83 5.33 -12.94
CA ARG A 49 -8.27 6.45 -12.16
C ARG A 49 -6.95 6.05 -11.49
N LYS A 50 -6.90 4.87 -10.86
CA LYS A 50 -5.68 4.32 -10.26
C LYS A 50 -4.59 4.08 -11.31
N PHE A 51 -4.97 3.55 -12.48
CA PHE A 51 -4.06 3.31 -13.59
C PHE A 51 -3.34 4.59 -14.06
N TRP A 52 -4.11 5.64 -14.38
CA TRP A 52 -3.54 6.89 -14.87
C TRP A 52 -2.75 7.62 -13.78
N ASN A 53 -3.16 7.51 -12.52
CA ASN A 53 -2.39 8.03 -11.38
C ASN A 53 -1.04 7.31 -11.23
N LEU A 54 -1.02 5.98 -11.31
CA LEU A 54 0.20 5.17 -11.26
C LEU A 54 1.15 5.54 -12.40
N ILE A 55 0.67 5.55 -13.66
CA ILE A 55 1.49 5.94 -14.81
C ILE A 55 2.07 7.33 -14.64
N ARG A 56 1.25 8.29 -14.17
CA ARG A 56 1.69 9.67 -13.94
C ARG A 56 2.82 9.73 -12.92
N ILE A 57 2.68 9.04 -11.79
CA ILE A 57 3.69 9.03 -10.73
C ILE A 57 4.97 8.35 -11.21
N GLU A 58 4.86 7.14 -11.77
CA GLU A 58 6.02 6.41 -12.27
C GLU A 58 6.79 7.22 -13.32
N PHE A 59 6.07 7.88 -14.23
CA PHE A 59 6.67 8.80 -15.18
C PHE A 59 7.37 9.98 -14.48
N GLN A 60 6.70 10.65 -13.55
CA GLN A 60 7.28 11.80 -12.85
C GLN A 60 8.53 11.45 -12.03
N VAL A 61 8.50 10.32 -11.33
CA VAL A 61 9.65 9.79 -10.57
C VAL A 61 10.77 9.37 -11.53
N ARG A 62 10.45 8.68 -12.62
CA ARG A 62 11.42 8.24 -13.64
C ARG A 62 12.18 9.37 -14.31
N PHE A 63 11.55 10.53 -14.44
CA PHE A 63 12.14 11.76 -14.99
C PHE A 63 12.58 12.74 -13.90
N ALA A 64 12.70 12.30 -12.65
CA ALA A 64 13.18 13.10 -11.50
C ALA A 64 12.52 14.49 -11.44
N ARG A 65 11.20 14.55 -11.68
CA ARG A 65 10.46 15.81 -11.63
C ARG A 65 10.50 16.35 -10.20
N ARG A 66 10.85 17.64 -10.06
CA ARG A 66 10.85 18.34 -8.77
C ARG A 66 9.48 18.38 -8.10
N PHE A 67 8.40 18.40 -8.90
CA PHE A 67 7.03 18.43 -8.43
C PHE A 67 6.27 17.22 -8.98
N VAL A 68 5.63 16.46 -8.09
CA VAL A 68 4.82 15.28 -8.41
C VAL A 68 3.34 15.67 -8.32
N TRP A 69 2.59 15.45 -9.39
CA TRP A 69 1.18 15.86 -9.55
C TRP A 69 0.22 14.66 -9.50
N GLY A 70 0.63 13.60 -8.83
CA GLY A 70 -0.17 12.40 -8.55
C GLY A 70 -0.26 12.15 -7.05
N SER A 71 -1.28 11.41 -6.64
CA SER A 71 -1.50 11.03 -5.24
C SER A 71 -0.81 9.70 -4.93
N PRO A 72 -0.23 9.50 -3.73
CA PRO A 72 0.37 8.23 -3.36
C PRO A 72 -0.57 7.05 -3.68
N TYR A 73 0.01 5.98 -4.23
CA TYR A 73 -0.72 4.77 -4.56
C TYR A 73 -0.48 3.64 -3.54
N GLU A 74 0.55 3.77 -2.70
CA GLU A 74 0.77 2.95 -1.50
C GLU A 74 0.50 3.79 -0.27
N TRP A 75 -0.26 3.23 0.66
CA TRP A 75 -0.61 3.88 1.93
C TRP A 75 -0.35 2.93 3.09
N GLU A 76 -0.08 3.52 4.25
CA GLU A 76 0.12 2.83 5.51
C GLU A 76 -0.78 3.48 6.56
N ILE A 77 -1.59 2.67 7.24
CA ILE A 77 -2.48 3.10 8.31
C ILE A 77 -2.22 2.21 9.52
N ASP A 78 -1.75 2.81 10.62
CA ASP A 78 -1.71 2.13 11.91
C ASP A 78 -3.12 2.00 12.49
N THR A 79 -3.70 0.81 12.43
CA THR A 79 -5.01 0.51 13.03
C THR A 79 -4.98 0.57 14.55
N THR A 80 -3.83 0.27 15.14
CA THR A 80 -3.51 0.46 16.56
C THR A 80 -2.03 0.77 16.68
N ASN A 81 -1.65 1.52 17.70
CA ASN A 81 -0.25 1.77 18.05
C ASN A 81 0.22 0.95 19.27
N ILE A 82 -0.61 0.03 19.72
CA ILE A 82 -0.33 -0.90 20.81
C ILE A 82 0.35 -2.14 20.22
N CYS A 83 1.33 -2.69 20.91
CA CYS A 83 1.99 -3.94 20.53
C CYS A 83 2.41 -4.71 21.79
N GLN A 84 2.11 -6.01 21.86
CA GLN A 84 2.56 -6.87 22.97
C GLN A 84 4.06 -7.23 22.91
N LEU A 85 4.73 -7.00 21.79
CA LEU A 85 6.14 -7.35 21.60
C LEU A 85 7.07 -6.22 22.07
N LYS A 86 8.26 -6.61 22.57
CA LYS A 86 9.30 -5.69 23.08
C LYS A 86 10.57 -5.74 22.23
N CYS A 87 10.42 -5.49 20.93
CA CYS A 87 11.54 -5.57 19.99
C CYS A 87 12.59 -4.48 20.28
N PRO A 88 13.90 -4.81 20.40
CA PRO A 88 14.94 -3.88 20.82
C PRO A 88 15.25 -2.76 19.80
N LEU A 89 14.82 -2.92 18.55
CA LEU A 89 15.01 -1.93 17.49
C LEU A 89 13.76 -1.07 17.24
N CYS A 90 12.62 -1.37 17.86
CA CYS A 90 11.36 -0.68 17.63
C CYS A 90 11.11 0.38 18.72
N HIS A 91 10.73 1.61 18.35
CA HIS A 91 10.34 2.68 19.27
C HIS A 91 9.18 2.29 20.19
N THR A 92 8.18 1.55 19.69
CA THR A 92 7.07 1.01 20.50
C THR A 92 7.59 0.01 21.52
N GLY A 93 8.43 -0.95 21.09
CA GLY A 93 9.03 -1.95 21.99
C GLY A 93 10.00 -1.36 23.01
N LYS A 94 10.67 -0.27 22.67
CA LYS A 94 11.56 0.50 23.55
C LYS A 94 10.82 1.44 24.51
N GLY A 95 9.51 1.66 24.32
CA GLY A 95 8.75 2.65 25.10
C GLY A 95 9.23 4.09 24.90
N THR A 96 9.81 4.40 23.73
CA THR A 96 10.34 5.75 23.39
C THR A 96 9.32 6.64 22.69
N ILE A 97 8.13 6.10 22.41
CA ILE A 97 7.03 6.83 21.78
C ILE A 97 6.27 7.59 22.87
N HIS A 98 6.14 8.92 22.72
CA HIS A 98 5.48 9.80 23.68
C HIS A 98 4.02 10.16 23.30
N ARG A 99 3.43 9.48 22.31
CA ARG A 99 2.01 9.68 21.93
C ARG A 99 1.11 8.72 22.69
N ASP A 100 -0.13 9.14 22.94
CA ASP A 100 -1.12 8.29 23.61
C ASP A 100 -1.36 6.99 22.84
N GLN A 101 -1.51 5.90 23.59
CA GLN A 101 -1.83 4.60 23.04
C GLN A 101 -3.34 4.47 22.79
N GLY A 102 -3.72 3.88 21.66
CA GLY A 102 -5.10 3.73 21.28
C GLY A 102 -5.31 2.89 20.03
N VAL A 103 -6.56 2.47 19.87
CA VAL A 103 -7.07 1.78 18.69
C VAL A 103 -7.84 2.81 17.86
N MET A 104 -7.63 2.78 16.54
CA MET A 104 -8.33 3.66 15.61
C MET A 104 -9.83 3.32 15.62
N ASP A 105 -10.67 4.35 15.76
CA ASP A 105 -12.11 4.19 15.59
C ASP A 105 -12.45 3.71 14.16
N PHE A 106 -13.40 2.80 14.04
CA PHE A 106 -13.77 2.22 12.75
C PHE A 106 -14.40 3.25 11.78
N GLY A 107 -15.16 4.21 12.32
CA GLY A 107 -15.70 5.32 11.54
C GLY A 107 -14.59 6.21 10.99
N LEU A 108 -13.59 6.53 11.81
CA LEU A 108 -12.39 7.24 11.37
C LEU A 108 -11.65 6.46 10.27
N PHE A 109 -11.39 5.17 10.48
CA PHE A 109 -10.75 4.31 9.48
C PHE A 109 -11.48 4.37 8.13
N THR A 110 -12.81 4.19 8.14
CA THR A 110 -13.64 4.23 6.94
C THR A 110 -13.54 5.59 6.25
N SER A 111 -13.60 6.68 7.02
CA SER A 111 -13.48 8.03 6.48
C SER A 111 -12.12 8.30 5.81
N VAL A 112 -11.03 7.74 6.36
CA VAL A 112 -9.68 7.84 5.78
C VAL A 112 -9.59 7.02 4.50
N VAL A 113 -10.08 5.78 4.51
CA VAL A 113 -10.11 4.91 3.34
C VAL A 113 -10.92 5.56 2.21
N ASP A 114 -12.06 6.19 2.52
CA ASP A 114 -12.89 6.88 1.53
C ASP A 114 -12.18 8.05 0.85
N GLN A 115 -11.26 8.72 1.54
CA GLN A 115 -10.43 9.80 0.98
C GLN A 115 -9.37 9.26 0.01
N ILE A 116 -8.76 8.11 0.31
CA ILE A 116 -7.62 7.58 -0.46
C ILE A 116 -8.01 6.54 -1.52
N LYS A 117 -9.22 5.95 -1.47
CA LYS A 117 -9.62 4.80 -2.31
C LYS A 117 -9.49 5.02 -3.83
N GLN A 118 -9.50 6.27 -4.29
CA GLN A 118 -9.40 6.61 -5.72
C GLN A 118 -7.98 6.48 -6.27
N SER A 119 -6.95 6.60 -5.45
CA SER A 119 -5.54 6.44 -5.84
C SER A 119 -4.86 5.22 -5.19
N CYS A 120 -5.38 4.73 -4.06
CA CYS A 120 -4.81 3.62 -3.31
C CYS A 120 -4.89 2.29 -4.08
N ILE A 121 -3.73 1.74 -4.42
CA ILE A 121 -3.54 0.40 -4.98
C ILE A 121 -3.18 -0.59 -3.87
N TRP A 122 -2.35 -0.16 -2.92
CA TRP A 122 -1.90 -0.99 -1.80
C TRP A 122 -2.10 -0.25 -0.47
N LEU A 123 -2.64 -0.96 0.52
CA LEU A 123 -2.82 -0.47 1.88
C LEU A 123 -2.19 -1.44 2.86
N THR A 124 -1.22 -0.95 3.64
CA THR A 124 -0.62 -1.66 4.78
C THR A 124 -1.31 -1.18 6.06
N LEU A 125 -1.66 -2.11 6.96
CA LEU A 125 -2.42 -1.82 8.19
C LEU A 125 -1.57 -1.78 9.47
N TYR A 126 -0.24 -1.72 9.31
CA TYR A 126 0.71 -1.79 10.39
C TYR A 126 2.00 -1.01 10.08
N SER A 127 2.57 -0.42 11.12
CA SER A 127 3.85 0.28 11.15
C SER A 127 4.49 0.14 12.53
N TRP A 128 3.90 0.78 13.54
CA TRP A 128 4.42 0.88 14.91
C TRP A 128 3.44 0.28 15.94
N GLY A 129 2.64 -0.70 15.53
CA GLY A 129 1.68 -1.41 16.37
C GLY A 129 1.39 -2.81 15.82
N GLU A 130 0.53 -3.56 16.52
CA GLU A 130 0.13 -4.91 16.16
C GLU A 130 -1.32 -4.93 15.64
N PRO A 131 -1.57 -5.12 14.33
CA PRO A 131 -2.90 -4.99 13.73
C PRO A 131 -3.90 -6.09 14.13
N PHE A 132 -3.43 -7.15 14.81
CA PHE A 132 -4.27 -8.26 15.28
C PHE A 132 -4.74 -8.11 16.73
N LEU A 133 -4.35 -7.02 17.41
CA LEU A 133 -4.91 -6.61 18.71
C LEU A 133 -6.22 -5.84 18.51
#